data_AF-A0A845R9R1-F1
#
_entry.id   AF-A0A845R9R1-F1
#
_cell.length_a   1.000
_cell.length_b   1.000
_cell.length_c   1.000
_cell.angle_alpha   90.00
_cell.angle_beta   90.00
_cell.angle_gamma   90.00
#
_symmetry.space_group_name_H-M   'P 1'
#
loop_
_entity.id
_entity.type
_entity.pdbx_description
1 polymer ?
#
loop_
_entity_poly.entity_id
_entity_poly.type
_entity_poly.pdbx_seq_one_letter_code
_entity_poly.pdbx_strand_id
1 'polypeptide(L)'
;MAVSILAGKDRISLGNGFDLRLLSALEVLQARRESGELAAGEGERALCSNACLLARALEKTEDKTPVFSGGQEVLAGLTVEEIAALAGRWSAFSRESGPGLDLSPEELEKVKKNSGATPGSGCAGVC
;
A
#
# COMPACT_ATOMS: atom_id res chain seq x y z
N MET A 1 -7.08 10.22 13.75
CA MET A 1 -7.11 8.82 13.27
C MET A 1 -8.14 8.72 12.18
N ALA A 2 -7.71 8.55 10.93
CA ALA A 2 -8.63 8.29 9.83
C ALA A 2 -8.96 6.80 9.87
N VAL A 3 -10.16 6.47 10.37
CA VAL A 3 -10.74 5.15 10.17
C VAL A 3 -10.95 4.94 8.67
N SER A 4 -10.47 3.82 8.15
CA SER A 4 -10.74 3.45 6.76
C SER A 4 -12.25 3.23 6.60
N ILE A 5 -12.90 4.03 5.75
CA ILE A 5 -14.38 4.09 5.64
C ILE A 5 -14.95 2.75 5.14
N LEU A 6 -14.17 1.97 4.41
CA LEU A 6 -14.61 0.75 3.73
C LEU A 6 -13.89 -0.52 4.20
N ALA A 7 -12.87 -0.41 5.06
CA ALA A 7 -12.14 -1.59 5.50
C ALA A 7 -12.83 -2.23 6.71
N GLY A 8 -13.04 -3.56 6.67
CA GLY A 8 -13.54 -4.30 7.83
C GLY A 8 -12.55 -4.33 9.00
N LYS A 9 -11.26 -4.12 8.73
CA LYS A 9 -10.19 -4.02 9.73
C LYS A 9 -9.08 -3.11 9.20
N ASP A 10 -8.54 -2.24 10.05
CA ASP A 10 -7.46 -1.30 9.69
C ASP A 10 -6.07 -1.76 10.15
N ARG A 11 -5.95 -2.81 10.98
CA ARG A 11 -4.67 -3.31 11.53
C ARG A 11 -4.64 -4.84 11.69
N ILE A 12 -3.50 -5.49 11.53
CA ILE A 12 -3.25 -6.89 11.94
C ILE A 12 -2.14 -6.96 12.96
N SER A 13 -2.29 -7.84 13.96
CA SER A 13 -1.24 -8.07 14.94
C SER A 13 -0.23 -9.10 14.44
N LEU A 14 1.04 -8.86 14.72
CA LEU A 14 2.14 -9.76 14.39
C LEU A 14 2.44 -10.77 15.51
N GLY A 15 1.85 -10.60 16.70
CA GLY A 15 2.01 -11.51 17.85
C GLY A 15 3.27 -11.27 18.69
N ASN A 16 4.09 -10.28 18.32
CA ASN A 16 5.36 -9.93 18.96
C ASN A 16 5.39 -8.48 19.48
N GLY A 17 4.22 -7.92 19.83
CA GLY A 17 4.11 -6.54 20.31
C GLY A 17 4.08 -5.47 19.21
N PHE A 18 4.02 -5.89 17.95
CA PHE A 18 3.87 -5.02 16.79
C PHE A 18 2.62 -5.35 15.99
N ASP A 19 2.09 -4.34 15.32
CA ASP A 19 0.98 -4.45 14.40
C ASP A 19 1.35 -3.83 13.04
N LEU A 20 0.76 -4.34 11.97
CA LEU A 20 0.76 -3.70 10.65
C LEU A 20 -0.59 -3.03 10.43
N ARG A 21 -0.58 -1.75 10.07
CA ARG A 21 -1.80 -0.99 9.76
C ARG A 21 -1.94 -0.63 8.28
N LEU A 22 -3.18 -0.38 7.86
CA LEU A 22 -3.46 0.24 6.57
C LEU A 22 -2.91 1.67 6.54
N LEU A 23 -2.43 2.04 5.35
CA LEU A 23 -1.93 3.38 5.08
C LEU A 23 -2.98 4.16 4.29
N SER A 24 -3.11 5.45 4.59
CA SER A 24 -3.85 6.36 3.73
C SER A 24 -3.12 6.55 2.39
N ALA A 25 -3.86 7.01 1.38
CA ALA A 25 -3.27 7.32 0.07
C ALA A 25 -2.12 8.34 0.17
N LEU A 26 -2.22 9.32 1.07
CA LEU A 26 -1.17 10.31 1.29
C LEU A 26 0.11 9.68 1.84
N GLU A 27 -0.01 8.78 2.81
CA GLU A 27 1.14 8.09 3.41
C GLU A 27 1.86 7.21 2.40
N VAL A 28 1.12 6.56 1.49
CA VAL A 28 1.70 5.80 0.38
C VAL A 28 2.47 6.72 -0.58
N LEU A 29 1.94 7.90 -0.89
CA LEU A 29 2.64 8.87 -1.74
C LEU A 29 3.90 9.44 -1.07
N GLN A 30 3.82 9.71 0.24
CA GLN A 30 4.99 10.13 1.03
C GLN A 30 6.06 9.05 1.06
N ALA A 31 5.68 7.78 1.28
CA ALA A 31 6.61 6.66 1.24
C ALA A 31 7.30 6.52 -0.12
N ARG A 32 6.56 6.71 -1.23
CA ARG A 32 7.11 6.67 -2.58
C ARG A 32 8.08 7.82 -2.88
N ARG A 33 7.81 9.01 -2.35
CA ARG A 33 8.72 10.15 -2.49
C ARG A 33 10.01 9.89 -1.74
N GLU A 34 9.89 9.51 -0.46
CA GLU A 34 11.05 9.18 0.38
C GLU A 34 11.87 8.03 -0.21
N SER A 35 11.22 6.98 -0.73
CA SER A 35 11.95 5.87 -1.36
C SER A 35 12.66 6.28 -2.65
N GLY A 36 12.09 7.23 -3.40
CA GLY A 36 12.73 7.82 -4.57
C GLY A 36 13.93 8.69 -4.24
N GLU A 37 13.95 9.31 -3.06
CA GLU A 37 15.09 10.08 -2.55
C GLU A 37 16.17 9.18 -1.94
N LEU A 38 15.79 8.05 -1.33
CA LEU A 38 16.72 7.10 -0.71
C LEU A 38 17.42 6.18 -1.71
N ALA A 39 16.73 5.74 -2.77
CA ALA A 39 17.31 4.82 -3.75
C ALA A 39 18.32 5.55 -4.64
N ALA A 40 19.57 5.07 -4.68
CA ALA A 40 20.60 5.61 -5.57
C ALA A 40 20.46 5.10 -7.02
N GLY A 41 19.65 4.06 -7.23
CA GLY A 41 19.34 3.52 -8.55
C GLY A 41 18.16 2.53 -8.55
N GLU A 42 17.79 2.08 -9.74
CA GLU A 42 16.62 1.21 -9.94
C GLU A 42 16.72 -0.14 -9.20
N GLY A 43 17.93 -0.66 -8.97
CA GLY A 43 18.15 -1.91 -8.24
C GLY A 43 17.76 -1.86 -6.76
N GLU A 44 17.85 -0.69 -6.13
CA GLU A 44 17.52 -0.48 -4.71
C GLU A 44 16.06 -0.09 -4.50
N ARG A 45 15.41 0.39 -5.57
CA ARG A 45 14.10 1.05 -5.53
C ARG A 45 13.01 0.21 -4.88
N ALA A 46 13.01 -1.10 -5.12
CA ALA A 46 12.05 -2.02 -4.51
C ALA A 46 12.27 -2.13 -2.99
N LEU A 47 13.53 -2.28 -2.55
CA LEU A 47 13.88 -2.41 -1.15
C LEU A 47 13.60 -1.10 -0.39
N CYS A 48 14.04 0.04 -0.91
CA CYS A 48 13.75 1.36 -0.33
C CYS A 48 12.24 1.62 -0.26
N SER A 49 11.47 1.22 -1.28
CA SER A 49 10.00 1.38 -1.26
C SER A 49 9.35 0.54 -0.17
N ASN A 50 9.79 -0.71 0.00
CA ASN A 50 9.31 -1.57 1.09
C ASN A 50 9.68 -0.99 2.46
N ALA A 51 10.91 -0.48 2.62
CA ALA A 51 11.37 0.13 3.85
C ALA A 51 10.55 1.38 4.24
N CYS A 52 10.35 2.32 3.31
CA CYS A 52 9.55 3.52 3.55
C CYS A 52 8.07 3.21 3.84
N LEU A 53 7.54 2.15 3.24
CA LEU A 53 6.20 1.66 3.53
C LEU A 53 6.12 1.10 4.95
N LEU A 54 7.07 0.26 5.35
CA LEU A 54 7.11 -0.34 6.69
C LEU A 54 7.32 0.70 7.79
N ALA A 55 8.11 1.73 7.54
CA ALA A 55 8.31 2.82 8.50
C ALA A 55 7.00 3.49 8.92
N ARG A 56 5.99 3.47 8.05
CA ARG A 56 4.66 4.03 8.32
C ARG A 56 3.66 2.98 8.77
N ALA A 57 3.78 1.76 8.26
CA ALA A 57 2.81 0.69 8.46
C ALA A 57 3.04 -0.09 9.75
N LEU A 58 4.29 -0.21 10.20
CA LEU A 58 4.65 -0.96 11.39
C LEU A 58 4.57 -0.07 12.63
N GLU A 59 3.72 -0.48 13.57
CA GLU A 59 3.47 0.25 14.80
C GLU A 59 3.59 -0.67 16.02
N LYS A 60 3.92 -0.09 17.18
CA LYS A 60 3.83 -0.81 18.45
C LYS A 60 2.35 -1.07 18.77
N THR A 61 2.04 -2.26 19.27
CA THR A 61 0.66 -2.63 19.64
C THR A 61 0.15 -1.79 20.81
N GLU A 62 1.02 -1.44 21.76
CA GLU A 62 0.66 -0.76 23.01
C GLU A 62 0.15 0.67 22.78
N ASP A 63 0.93 1.50 22.09
CA ASP A 63 0.68 2.93 21.94
C ASP A 63 0.31 3.35 20.51
N LYS A 64 0.33 2.41 19.55
CA LYS A 64 0.07 2.63 18.13
C LYS A 64 0.99 3.69 17.50
N THR A 65 2.21 3.81 18.03
CA THR A 65 3.22 4.69 17.46
C THR A 65 4.03 3.96 16.39
N PRO A 66 4.47 4.64 15.32
CA PRO A 66 5.41 4.08 14.36
C PRO A 66 6.66 3.55 15.07
N VAL A 67 7.09 2.34 14.69
CA VAL A 67 8.32 1.75 15.24
C VAL A 67 9.56 2.50 14.74
N PHE A 68 9.48 3.01 13.51
CA PHE A 68 10.57 3.71 12.83
C PHE A 68 10.14 5.10 12.42
N SER A 69 11.10 6.02 12.37
CA SER A 69 10.92 7.42 11.94
C SER A 69 10.93 7.59 10.42
N GLY A 70 11.53 6.65 9.67
CA GLY A 70 11.61 6.69 8.22
C GLY A 70 12.23 5.42 7.61
N GLY A 71 12.26 5.36 6.28
CA GLY A 71 12.77 4.20 5.54
C GLY A 71 14.25 3.93 5.78
N GLN A 72 15.06 4.96 6.04
CA GLN A 72 16.47 4.81 6.39
C GLN A 72 16.66 4.01 7.68
N GLU A 73 15.83 4.27 8.69
CA GLU A 73 15.92 3.57 9.97
C GLU A 73 15.51 2.10 9.84
N VAL A 74 14.54 1.82 8.97
CA VAL A 74 14.16 0.44 8.61
C VAL A 74 15.31 -0.29 7.93
N LEU A 75 15.98 0.34 6.96
CA LEU A 75 17.13 -0.26 6.26
C LEU A 75 18.32 -0.53 7.19
N ALA A 76 18.51 0.33 8.21
CA ALA A 76 19.56 0.15 9.20
C ALA A 76 19.21 -0.90 10.28
N GLY A 77 17.91 -1.07 10.58
CA GLY A 77 17.44 -1.85 11.72
C GLY A 77 16.94 -3.26 11.40
N LEU A 78 16.57 -3.54 10.15
CA LEU A 78 16.01 -4.83 9.73
C LEU A 78 16.85 -5.49 8.64
N THR A 79 16.81 -6.83 8.59
CA THR A 79 17.39 -7.56 7.46
C THR A 79 16.53 -7.46 6.21
N VAL A 80 17.12 -7.74 5.05
CA VAL A 80 16.39 -7.78 3.77
C VAL A 80 15.23 -8.78 3.81
N GLU A 81 15.44 -9.92 4.45
CA GLU A 81 14.43 -10.98 4.61
C GLU A 81 13.26 -10.52 5.49
N GLU A 82 13.54 -9.81 6.59
CA GLU A 82 12.51 -9.24 7.47
C GLU A 82 11.69 -8.19 6.74
N ILE A 83 12.35 -7.28 5.99
CA ILE A 83 11.68 -6.27 5.18
C ILE A 83 10.78 -6.93 4.14
N ALA A 84 11.27 -7.94 3.41
CA ALA A 84 10.49 -8.65 2.41
C ALA A 84 9.29 -9.39 3.02
N ALA A 85 9.49 -10.08 4.14
CA ALA A 85 8.42 -10.82 4.82
C ALA A 85 7.34 -9.89 5.37
N LEU A 86 7.71 -8.79 6.02
CA LEU A 86 6.76 -7.82 6.57
C LEU A 86 6.01 -7.07 5.46
N ALA A 87 6.69 -6.64 4.40
CA ALA A 87 6.05 -5.99 3.25
C ALA A 87 5.07 -6.95 2.54
N GLY A 88 5.44 -8.24 2.42
CA GLY A 88 4.55 -9.28 1.90
C GLY A 88 3.30 -9.46 2.74
N ARG A 89 3.44 -9.56 4.07
CA ARG A 89 2.31 -9.65 5.01
C ARG A 89 1.41 -8.42 4.94
N TRP A 90 1.99 -7.22 4.87
CA TRP A 90 1.23 -5.99 4.70
C TRP A 90 0.46 -5.98 3.38
N SER A 91 1.08 -6.40 2.27
CA SER A 91 0.42 -6.44 0.97
C SER A 91 -0.74 -7.43 0.93
N ALA A 92 -0.63 -8.59 1.59
CA ALA A 92 -1.72 -9.55 1.70
C ALA A 92 -2.89 -8.93 2.50
N PHE A 93 -2.58 -8.39 3.67
CA PHE A 93 -3.56 -7.72 4.53
C PHE A 93 -4.28 -6.55 3.83
N SER A 94 -3.54 -5.71 3.10
CA SER A 94 -4.12 -4.59 2.35
C SER A 94 -5.05 -5.04 1.23
N ARG A 95 -4.83 -6.21 0.65
CA ARG A 95 -5.72 -6.77 -0.39
C ARG A 95 -7.00 -7.35 0.23
N GLU A 96 -6.86 -8.07 1.34
CA GLU A 96 -7.99 -8.61 2.10
C GLU A 96 -8.89 -7.51 2.69
N SER A 97 -8.28 -6.39 3.09
CA SER A 97 -8.98 -5.29 3.78
C SER A 97 -9.40 -4.15 2.86
N GLY A 98 -9.01 -4.19 1.58
CA GLY A 98 -9.53 -3.28 0.58
C GLY A 98 -11.05 -3.45 0.46
N PRO A 99 -11.79 -2.47 -0.10
CA PRO A 99 -13.14 -2.72 -0.55
C PRO A 99 -13.03 -3.81 -1.63
N GLY A 100 -13.21 -5.06 -1.23
CA GLY A 100 -13.46 -6.12 -2.17
C GLY A 100 -14.59 -5.61 -3.05
N LEU A 101 -14.37 -5.55 -4.35
CA LEU A 101 -15.50 -5.61 -5.25
C LEU A 101 -16.08 -6.99 -4.98
N ASP A 102 -17.03 -7.08 -4.03
CA ASP A 102 -17.78 -8.27 -3.69
C ASP A 102 -18.79 -8.53 -4.82
N LEU A 103 -18.25 -8.55 -6.03
CA LEU A 103 -18.93 -8.77 -7.29
C LEU A 103 -18.65 -10.22 -7.63
N SER A 104 -19.72 -10.99 -7.81
CA SER A 104 -19.60 -12.32 -8.40
C SER A 104 -18.87 -12.22 -9.76
N PRO A 105 -18.29 -13.32 -10.27
CA PRO A 105 -17.69 -13.33 -11.60
C PRO A 105 -18.62 -12.78 -12.70
N GLU A 106 -19.93 -12.93 -12.51
CA GLU A 106 -20.98 -12.45 -13.42
C GLU A 106 -21.14 -10.92 -13.34
N GLU A 107 -21.09 -10.35 -12.13
CA GLU A 107 -21.15 -8.91 -11.89
C GLU A 107 -19.88 -8.20 -12.39
N LEU A 108 -18.71 -8.84 -12.26
CA LEU A 108 -17.44 -8.33 -12.78
C LEU A 108 -17.45 -8.27 -14.32
N GLU A 109 -17.97 -9.30 -14.99
CA GLU A 109 -18.16 -9.31 -16.45
C GLU A 109 -19.17 -8.25 -16.90
N LYS A 110 -20.19 -7.96 -16.10
CA LYS A 110 -21.17 -6.90 -16.37
C LYS A 110 -20.57 -5.50 -16.25
N VAL A 111 -19.76 -5.25 -15.22
CA VAL A 111 -19.02 -3.98 -15.06
C VAL A 111 -18.03 -3.80 -16.20
N LYS A 112 -17.27 -4.85 -16.58
CA LYS A 112 -16.33 -4.83 -17.70
C LYS A 112 -17.02 -4.49 -19.03
N LYS A 113 -18.19 -5.07 -19.32
CA LYS A 113 -18.99 -4.75 -20.52
C LYS A 113 -19.51 -3.32 -20.52
N ASN A 114 -19.81 -2.74 -19.36
CA ASN A 114 -20.32 -1.38 -19.24
C ASN A 114 -19.22 -0.31 -19.24
N SER A 115 -18.01 -0.64 -18.79
CA SER A 115 -16.84 0.26 -18.81
C SER A 115 -16.15 0.37 -20.17
N GLY A 116 -16.53 -0.45 -21.14
CA GLY A 116 -16.00 -0.44 -22.52
C GLY A 116 -16.68 0.52 -23.50
N ALA A 117 -17.65 1.32 -23.05
CA ALA A 117 -18.30 2.31 -23.90
C ALA A 117 -17.47 3.61 -23.94
N THR A 118 -16.43 3.64 -24.77
CA THR A 118 -15.86 4.90 -25.24
C THR A 118 -16.96 5.64 -26.01
N PRO A 119 -17.39 6.86 -25.61
CA PRO A 119 -18.24 7.67 -26.47
C PRO A 119 -17.39 8.07 -27.68
N GLY A 120 -17.84 7.72 -28.89
CA GLY A 120 -17.21 8.16 -30.13
C GLY A 120 -17.09 9.67 -30.16
N SER A 121 -15.88 10.18 -29.95
CA SER A 121 -15.57 11.58 -30.22
C SER A 121 -15.46 11.74 -31.73
N GLY A 122 -16.58 12.13 -32.33
CA GLY A 122 -16.59 12.76 -33.64
C GLY A 122 -15.97 14.16 -33.51
N CYS A 123 -14.71 14.30 -33.89
CA CYS A 123 -14.17 15.59 -34.29
C CYS A 123 -13.95 15.55 -35.80
N ALA A 124 -14.95 16.05 -36.53
CA ALA A 124 -14.74 16.57 -37.87
C ALA A 124 -13.86 17.82 -37.76
N GLY A 125 -12.72 17.83 -38.45
CA GLY A 125 -11.79 18.95 -38.47
C GLY A 125 -10.87 18.83 -39.67
N VAL A 126 -11.31 19.41 -40.78
CA VAL A 126 -10.56 19.60 -42.02
C VAL A 126 -9.32 20.46 -41.76
N CYS A 127 -8.16 20.02 -42.24
CA CYS A 127 -7.16 20.83 -42.94
C CYS A 127 -6.29 19.88 -43.79
#